data_AF-A0A135L2X2-F1
#
_entry.id   AF-A0A135L2X2-F1
#
_cell.length_a   1.000
_cell.length_b   1.000
_cell.length_c   1.000
_cell.angle_alpha   90.00
_cell.angle_beta   90.00
_cell.angle_gamma   90.00
#
_symmetry.space_group_name_H-M   'P 1'
#
loop_
_entity.id
_entity.type
_entity.pdbx_description
1 polymer ?
#
loop_
_entity_poly.entity_id
_entity_poly.type
_entity_poly.pdbx_seq_one_letter_code
_entity_poly.pdbx_strand_id
1 'polypeptide(L)'
;MTDGAALPLAFSKHVLQLKKLGWLDHTITIGQAFGGDLEAINIYTALIAAKYIYNADVVLVMMGPGIVGTGSWLGHTGVEQGIIINAVSSLEGVPITIVRASSNDQRGRHVGISHHTLSTLKYISLTRSIVPFPSYLKETFPNVYSRLSEHAIPKHQLEPVSISHSDVKEIIKTYPFPIATMGRTIEQEPLFFDFIASAAYWFYQHF
;
A
#
# COMPACT_ATOMS: atom_id res chain seq x y z
N MET A 1 -9.72 -6.24 -3.05
CA MET A 1 -8.75 -7.23 -2.55
C MET A 1 -8.39 -8.19 -3.65
N THR A 2 -7.09 -8.42 -3.88
CA THR A 2 -6.60 -9.37 -4.89
C THR A 2 -6.41 -10.77 -4.30
N ASP A 3 -6.21 -11.76 -5.18
CA ASP A 3 -5.90 -13.15 -4.85
C ASP A 3 -4.39 -13.41 -4.63
N GLY A 4 -3.60 -12.34 -4.45
CA GLY A 4 -2.18 -12.44 -4.08
C GLY A 4 -1.93 -13.03 -2.69
N ALA A 5 -2.96 -13.42 -1.96
CA ALA A 5 -2.86 -14.05 -0.65
C ALA A 5 -3.98 -15.08 -0.44
N ALA A 6 -3.83 -15.94 0.58
CA ALA A 6 -4.63 -17.15 0.72
C ALA A 6 -6.00 -16.96 1.40
N LEU A 7 -6.22 -15.87 2.14
CA LEU A 7 -7.38 -15.73 3.02
C LEU A 7 -8.49 -14.84 2.43
N PRO A 8 -9.77 -15.17 2.67
CA PRO A 8 -10.91 -14.41 2.15
C PRO A 8 -11.04 -13.04 2.81
N LEU A 9 -11.77 -12.13 2.14
CA LEU A 9 -11.93 -10.76 2.61
C LEU A 9 -12.59 -10.70 3.99
N ALA A 10 -13.56 -11.58 4.22
CA ALA A 10 -14.30 -11.70 5.48
C ALA A 10 -13.41 -12.02 6.70
N PHE A 11 -12.18 -12.50 6.50
CA PHE A 11 -11.22 -12.70 7.58
C PHE A 11 -10.69 -11.38 8.16
N SER A 12 -10.78 -10.28 7.40
CA SER A 12 -10.28 -8.97 7.83
C SER A 12 -11.23 -8.30 8.82
N LYS A 13 -10.82 -8.25 10.09
CA LYS A 13 -11.52 -7.49 11.14
C LYS A 13 -11.57 -5.99 10.83
N HIS A 14 -10.55 -5.45 10.18
CA HIS A 14 -10.51 -4.03 9.81
C HIS A 14 -11.50 -3.69 8.69
N VAL A 15 -11.66 -4.55 7.67
CA VAL A 15 -12.67 -4.31 6.61
C VAL A 15 -14.08 -4.28 7.21
N LEU A 16 -14.41 -5.26 8.06
CA LEU A 16 -15.69 -5.29 8.77
C LEU A 16 -15.91 -4.01 9.59
N GLN A 17 -14.87 -3.55 10.28
CA GLN A 17 -14.99 -2.38 11.14
C GLN A 17 -15.10 -1.08 10.34
N LEU A 18 -14.31 -0.91 9.27
CA LEU A 18 -14.37 0.27 8.40
C LEU A 18 -15.74 0.39 7.75
N LYS A 19 -16.36 -0.74 7.33
CA LYS A 19 -17.76 -0.76 6.85
C LYS A 19 -18.73 -0.30 7.93
N LYS A 20 -18.59 -0.77 9.18
CA LYS A 20 -19.44 -0.35 10.31
C LYS A 20 -19.31 1.13 10.65
N LEU A 21 -18.12 1.70 10.48
CA LEU A 21 -17.85 3.13 10.72
C LEU A 21 -18.27 4.02 9.55
N GLY A 22 -18.66 3.45 8.40
CA GLY A 22 -18.89 4.20 7.17
C GLY A 22 -17.62 4.84 6.60
N TRP A 23 -16.44 4.30 6.90
CA TRP A 23 -15.15 4.76 6.37
C TRP A 23 -14.71 3.99 5.13
N LEU A 24 -15.47 2.95 4.77
CA LEU A 24 -15.29 2.15 3.57
C LEU A 24 -16.68 1.87 3.01
N ASP A 25 -16.98 2.38 1.81
CA ASP A 25 -18.32 2.24 1.23
C ASP A 25 -18.51 0.86 0.60
N HIS A 26 -17.56 0.46 -0.25
CA HIS A 26 -17.65 -0.76 -1.05
C HIS A 26 -16.34 -1.53 -1.08
N THR A 27 -16.45 -2.84 -1.29
CA THR A 27 -15.34 -3.77 -1.44
C THR A 27 -15.49 -4.56 -2.73
N ILE A 28 -14.39 -4.68 -3.47
CA ILE A 28 -14.33 -5.49 -4.69
C ILE A 28 -13.26 -6.55 -4.51
N THR A 29 -13.57 -7.81 -4.82
CA THR A 29 -12.61 -8.92 -4.89
C THR A 29 -12.34 -9.30 -6.33
N ILE A 30 -11.12 -9.77 -6.61
CA ILE A 30 -10.69 -10.15 -7.97
C ILE A 30 -9.95 -11.48 -8.01
N GLY A 31 -9.93 -12.11 -9.19
CA GLY A 31 -9.23 -13.37 -9.41
C GLY A 31 -9.90 -14.50 -8.63
N GLN A 32 -9.14 -15.20 -7.80
CA GLN A 32 -9.64 -16.24 -6.90
C GLN A 32 -10.01 -15.73 -5.50
N ALA A 33 -9.88 -14.43 -5.24
CA ALA A 33 -10.34 -13.83 -3.99
C ALA A 33 -11.86 -13.74 -3.99
N PHE A 34 -12.46 -13.77 -2.79
CA PHE A 34 -13.91 -13.71 -2.64
C PHE A 34 -14.34 -13.05 -1.32
N GLY A 35 -15.62 -12.71 -1.26
CA GLY A 35 -16.29 -12.13 -0.11
C GLY A 35 -16.39 -10.61 -0.14
N GLY A 36 -16.19 -9.98 -1.31
CA GLY A 36 -16.44 -8.56 -1.53
C GLY A 36 -17.93 -8.26 -1.76
N ASP A 37 -18.29 -6.97 -1.77
CA ASP A 37 -19.61 -6.51 -2.20
C ASP A 37 -19.83 -6.78 -3.71
N LEU A 38 -18.74 -6.80 -4.49
CA LEU A 38 -18.71 -7.19 -5.90
C LEU A 38 -17.51 -8.09 -6.21
N GLU A 39 -17.76 -9.12 -7.01
CA GLU A 39 -16.76 -10.06 -7.50
C GLU A 39 -16.42 -9.72 -8.96
N ALA A 40 -15.20 -9.22 -9.20
CA ALA A 40 -14.72 -8.86 -10.52
C ALA A 40 -13.69 -9.87 -11.04
N ILE A 41 -13.56 -10.00 -12.36
CA ILE A 41 -12.68 -11.02 -12.96
C ILE A 41 -11.20 -10.68 -12.75
N ASN A 42 -10.80 -9.41 -12.88
CA ASN A 42 -9.41 -8.98 -12.76
C ASN A 42 -9.32 -7.51 -12.31
N ILE A 43 -8.09 -7.00 -12.17
CA ILE A 43 -7.86 -5.63 -11.70
C ILE A 43 -8.50 -4.57 -12.61
N TYR A 44 -8.52 -4.78 -13.92
CA TYR A 44 -9.08 -3.81 -14.86
C TYR A 44 -10.59 -3.70 -14.69
N THR A 45 -11.29 -4.84 -14.64
CA THR A 45 -12.75 -4.85 -14.47
C THR A 45 -13.15 -4.34 -13.08
N ALA A 46 -12.34 -4.58 -12.05
CA ALA A 46 -12.54 -4.01 -10.73
C ALA A 46 -12.38 -2.48 -10.69
N LEU A 47 -11.34 -1.94 -11.32
CA LEU A 47 -11.13 -0.49 -11.39
C LEU A 47 -12.24 0.22 -12.18
N ILE A 48 -12.69 -0.39 -13.29
CA ILE A 48 -13.84 0.09 -14.07
C ILE A 48 -15.11 0.06 -13.21
N ALA A 49 -15.38 -1.04 -12.49
CA ALA A 49 -16.53 -1.14 -11.60
C ALA A 49 -16.46 -0.10 -10.47
N ALA A 50 -15.30 0.07 -9.84
CA ALA A 50 -15.12 1.09 -8.81
C ALA A 50 -15.44 2.50 -9.33
N LYS A 51 -15.00 2.85 -10.54
CA LYS A 51 -15.25 4.17 -11.13
C LYS A 51 -16.69 4.37 -11.60
N TYR A 52 -17.25 3.43 -12.34
CA TYR A 52 -18.51 3.64 -13.06
C TYR A 52 -19.75 3.04 -12.39
N ILE A 53 -19.58 2.04 -11.52
CA ILE A 53 -20.69 1.43 -10.77
C ILE A 53 -20.76 2.06 -9.38
N TYR A 54 -19.64 2.11 -8.66
CA TYR A 54 -19.61 2.64 -7.30
C TYR A 54 -19.27 4.13 -7.22
N ASN A 55 -18.87 4.77 -8.33
CA ASN A 55 -18.48 6.19 -8.34
C ASN A 55 -17.44 6.52 -7.26
N ALA A 56 -16.49 5.62 -7.01
CA ALA A 56 -15.52 5.77 -5.95
C ALA A 56 -14.60 6.97 -6.18
N ASP A 57 -14.42 7.78 -5.13
CA ASP A 57 -13.45 8.89 -5.11
C ASP A 57 -12.01 8.37 -5.02
N VAL A 58 -11.82 7.27 -4.29
CA VAL A 58 -10.52 6.62 -4.08
C VAL A 58 -10.66 5.11 -4.08
N VAL A 59 -9.65 4.42 -4.62
CA VAL A 59 -9.59 2.95 -4.63
C VAL A 59 -8.32 2.49 -3.94
N LEU A 60 -8.48 1.76 -2.82
CA LEU A 60 -7.38 1.09 -2.14
C LEU A 60 -7.26 -0.36 -2.65
N VAL A 61 -6.19 -0.63 -3.39
CA VAL A 61 -5.90 -1.98 -3.90
C VAL A 61 -4.87 -2.67 -3.00
N MET A 62 -5.29 -3.77 -2.36
CA MET A 62 -4.45 -4.53 -1.44
C MET A 62 -4.74 -6.03 -1.56
N MET A 63 -3.72 -6.87 -1.41
CA MET A 63 -3.91 -8.31 -1.18
C MET A 63 -4.40 -8.58 0.25
N GLY A 64 -5.07 -9.73 0.41
CA GLY A 64 -5.46 -10.25 1.72
C GLY A 64 -4.28 -10.74 2.57
N PRO A 65 -4.55 -11.31 3.75
CA PRO A 65 -3.53 -11.95 4.58
C PRO A 65 -3.09 -13.31 4.02
N GLY A 66 -1.84 -13.70 4.29
CA GLY A 66 -1.24 -14.96 3.80
C GLY A 66 -0.31 -14.78 2.59
N ILE A 67 0.49 -13.72 2.57
CA ILE A 67 1.47 -13.44 1.52
C ILE A 67 2.56 -14.52 1.52
N VAL A 68 2.81 -15.14 0.36
CA VAL A 68 3.87 -16.14 0.19
C VAL A 68 5.09 -15.51 -0.46
N GLY A 69 6.28 -15.96 -0.05
CA GLY A 69 7.52 -15.57 -0.69
C GLY A 69 8.63 -16.60 -0.48
N THR A 70 9.44 -16.83 -1.52
CA THR A 70 10.60 -17.73 -1.50
C THR A 70 11.90 -17.02 -1.13
N GLY A 71 11.85 -15.69 -0.95
CA GLY A 71 13.00 -14.84 -0.62
C GLY A 71 13.84 -14.42 -1.82
N SER A 72 13.50 -14.86 -3.04
CA SER A 72 14.08 -14.30 -4.26
C SER A 72 13.42 -12.97 -4.63
N TRP A 73 14.10 -12.16 -5.47
CA TRP A 73 13.68 -10.81 -5.81
C TRP A 73 12.25 -10.70 -6.37
N LEU A 74 11.80 -11.69 -7.14
CA LEU A 74 10.46 -11.74 -7.74
C LEU A 74 9.60 -12.89 -7.22
N GLY A 75 10.16 -13.75 -6.35
CA GLY A 75 9.46 -14.91 -5.81
C GLY A 75 8.56 -14.56 -4.65
N HIS A 76 7.68 -13.57 -4.81
CA HIS A 76 6.68 -13.19 -3.81
C HIS A 76 5.42 -12.65 -4.49
N THR A 77 4.26 -12.79 -3.86
CA THR A 77 3.01 -12.31 -4.46
C THR A 77 2.89 -10.78 -4.50
N GLY A 78 3.69 -10.07 -3.69
CA GLY A 78 3.80 -8.61 -3.72
C GLY A 78 4.21 -7.99 -5.05
N VAL A 79 4.67 -8.78 -6.03
CA VAL A 79 4.95 -8.31 -7.40
C VAL A 79 3.71 -7.71 -8.07
N GLU A 80 2.51 -8.08 -7.63
CA GLU A 80 1.26 -7.54 -8.14
C GLU A 80 1.17 -6.01 -8.04
N GLN A 81 1.88 -5.36 -7.10
CA GLN A 81 1.82 -3.91 -6.97
C GLN A 81 2.23 -3.20 -8.27
N GLY A 82 3.16 -3.78 -9.03
CA GLY A 82 3.64 -3.21 -10.30
C GLY A 82 2.65 -3.50 -11.43
N ILE A 83 2.02 -4.67 -11.40
CA ILE A 83 0.93 -5.02 -12.31
C ILE A 83 -0.26 -4.07 -12.09
N ILE A 84 -0.57 -3.74 -10.84
CA ILE A 84 -1.62 -2.80 -10.46
C ILE A 84 -1.26 -1.39 -10.95
N ILE A 85 -0.02 -0.93 -10.75
CA ILE A 85 0.44 0.37 -11.28
C ILE A 85 0.25 0.44 -12.81
N ASN A 86 0.62 -0.63 -13.53
CA ASN A 86 0.42 -0.72 -14.97
C ASN A 86 -1.06 -0.70 -15.36
N ALA A 87 -1.91 -1.40 -14.61
CA ALA A 87 -3.35 -1.46 -14.87
C ALA A 87 -4.03 -0.11 -14.66
N VAL A 88 -3.71 0.57 -13.56
CA VAL A 88 -4.20 1.94 -13.28
C VAL A 88 -3.78 2.89 -14.39
N SER A 89 -2.51 2.87 -14.79
CA SER A 89 -2.00 3.74 -15.86
C SER A 89 -2.62 3.43 -17.23
N SER A 90 -2.88 2.16 -17.53
CA SER A 90 -3.56 1.75 -18.78
C SER A 90 -5.00 2.24 -18.86
N LEU A 91 -5.61 2.54 -17.71
CA LEU A 91 -6.95 3.12 -17.58
C LEU A 91 -6.89 4.64 -17.33
N GLU A 92 -5.74 5.28 -17.59
CA GLU A 92 -5.52 6.73 -17.42
C GLU A 92 -5.72 7.23 -15.98
N GLY A 93 -5.67 6.34 -14.99
CA GLY A 93 -5.71 6.68 -13.58
C GLY A 93 -4.36 7.14 -13.02
N VAL A 94 -4.35 7.60 -11.77
CA VAL A 94 -3.14 8.04 -11.07
C VAL A 94 -2.72 6.99 -10.03
N PRO A 95 -1.69 6.17 -10.30
CA PRO A 95 -1.23 5.20 -9.32
C PRO A 95 -0.39 5.86 -8.21
N ILE A 96 -0.79 5.64 -6.96
CA ILE A 96 -0.07 6.07 -5.75
C ILE A 96 0.45 4.82 -5.04
N THR A 97 1.77 4.68 -4.93
CA THR A 97 2.40 3.52 -4.30
C THR A 97 2.55 3.73 -2.79
N ILE A 98 1.97 2.82 -2.01
CA ILE A 98 2.21 2.73 -0.56
C ILE A 98 3.48 1.92 -0.33
N VAL A 99 4.54 2.58 0.13
CA VAL A 99 5.82 1.93 0.40
C VAL A 99 5.77 1.19 1.72
N ARG A 100 6.02 -0.12 1.70
CA ARG A 100 6.29 -0.87 2.93
C ARG A 100 7.74 -0.67 3.37
N ALA A 101 7.93 -0.09 4.55
CA ALA A 101 9.22 0.03 5.21
C ALA A 101 9.16 -0.49 6.65
N SER A 102 10.31 -0.83 7.23
CA SER A 102 10.42 -1.20 8.65
C SER A 102 11.77 -0.78 9.22
N SER A 103 11.80 -0.23 10.43
CA SER A 103 13.03 0.03 11.19
C SER A 103 13.42 -1.14 12.10
N ASN A 104 12.46 -1.98 12.50
CA ASN A 104 12.63 -2.96 13.58
C ASN A 104 12.34 -4.42 13.16
N ASP A 105 12.48 -4.78 11.88
CA ASP A 105 12.37 -6.18 11.44
C ASP A 105 13.62 -6.98 11.86
N GLN A 106 13.41 -8.03 12.67
CA GLN A 106 14.50 -8.88 13.18
C GLN A 106 15.29 -9.60 12.07
N ARG A 107 14.72 -9.72 10.87
CA ARG A 107 15.42 -10.24 9.70
C ARG A 107 16.14 -9.08 9.04
N GLY A 108 17.47 -8.97 9.22
CA GLY A 108 18.27 -7.81 8.76
C GLY A 108 18.03 -7.35 7.31
N ARG A 109 17.66 -8.24 6.39
CA ARG A 109 17.27 -7.89 5.00
C ARG A 109 15.97 -7.07 4.86
N HIS A 110 15.16 -7.00 5.91
CA HIS A 110 13.86 -6.32 5.95
C HIS A 110 13.92 -5.00 6.74
N VAL A 111 15.10 -4.59 7.21
CA VAL A 111 15.34 -3.24 7.73
C VAL A 111 15.46 -2.26 6.56
N GLY A 112 14.78 -1.12 6.67
CA GLY A 112 14.61 -0.14 5.60
C GLY A 112 13.41 -0.44 4.69
N ILE A 113 13.54 -0.15 3.40
CA ILE A 113 12.46 -0.42 2.43
C ILE A 113 12.36 -1.92 2.15
N SER A 114 11.14 -2.45 2.13
CA SER A 114 10.89 -3.85 1.78
C SER A 114 11.41 -4.16 0.38
N HIS A 115 12.12 -5.29 0.25
CA HIS A 115 12.56 -5.78 -1.05
C HIS A 115 11.38 -6.04 -2.01
N HIS A 116 10.19 -6.37 -1.51
CA HIS A 116 8.99 -6.51 -2.34
C HIS A 116 8.62 -5.18 -3.01
N THR A 117 8.69 -4.07 -2.28
CA THR A 117 8.43 -2.74 -2.84
C THR A 117 9.50 -2.39 -3.89
N LEU A 118 10.77 -2.59 -3.55
CA LEU A 118 11.90 -2.24 -4.43
C LEU A 118 11.89 -3.05 -5.74
N SER A 119 11.69 -4.37 -5.64
CA SER A 119 11.64 -5.26 -6.80
C SER A 119 10.50 -4.87 -7.74
N THR A 120 9.36 -4.52 -7.16
CA THR A 120 8.16 -4.19 -7.91
C THR A 120 8.29 -2.87 -8.65
N LEU A 121 8.78 -1.81 -7.99
CA LEU A 121 9.05 -0.52 -8.65
C LEU A 121 10.12 -0.67 -9.74
N LYS A 122 11.21 -1.38 -9.44
CA LYS A 122 12.34 -1.50 -10.35
C LYS A 122 12.00 -2.34 -11.59
N TYR A 123 11.48 -3.55 -11.38
CA TYR A 123 11.41 -4.59 -12.42
C TYR A 123 10.02 -4.82 -13.00
N ILE A 124 8.94 -4.57 -12.26
CA ILE A 124 7.58 -4.96 -12.69
C ILE A 124 6.77 -3.76 -13.17
N SER A 125 6.84 -2.62 -12.48
CA SER A 125 6.18 -1.41 -12.94
C SER A 125 6.80 -0.95 -14.26
N LEU A 126 5.99 -0.84 -15.30
CA LEU A 126 6.37 -0.33 -16.61
C LEU A 126 6.04 1.16 -16.75
N THR A 127 5.12 1.64 -15.92
CA THR A 127 4.61 3.01 -15.92
C THR A 127 5.04 3.76 -14.65
N ARG A 128 4.91 5.09 -14.68
CA ARG A 128 5.21 5.96 -13.54
C ARG A 128 4.14 5.79 -12.46
N SER A 129 4.55 5.80 -11.19
CA SER A 129 3.67 6.04 -10.06
C SER A 129 4.19 7.18 -9.19
N ILE A 130 3.28 7.79 -8.44
CA ILE A 130 3.61 8.68 -7.34
C ILE A 130 4.01 7.82 -6.14
N VAL A 131 5.12 8.15 -5.51
CA VAL A 131 5.65 7.44 -4.35
C VAL A 131 5.87 8.44 -3.21
N PRO A 132 4.81 8.71 -2.42
CA PRO A 132 4.93 9.61 -1.28
C PRO A 132 5.83 9.04 -0.18
N PHE A 133 6.61 9.90 0.47
CA PHE A 133 7.46 9.51 1.58
C PHE A 133 7.56 10.61 2.65
N PRO A 134 7.83 10.26 3.93
CA PRO A 134 7.97 11.27 4.99
C PRO A 134 9.14 12.21 4.68
N SER A 135 8.93 13.52 4.69
CA SER A 135 9.97 14.51 4.33
C SER A 135 11.25 14.37 5.16
N TYR A 136 11.13 14.01 6.44
CA TYR A 136 12.28 13.78 7.34
C TYR A 136 13.17 12.60 6.90
N LEU A 137 12.69 11.70 6.03
CA LEU A 137 13.39 10.45 5.67
C LEU A 137 14.79 10.70 5.12
N LYS A 138 15.00 11.78 4.36
CA LYS A 138 16.30 12.14 3.79
C LYS A 138 17.36 12.41 4.86
N GLU A 139 16.95 13.07 5.93
CA GLU A 139 17.85 13.52 7.01
C GLU A 139 18.00 12.44 8.08
N THR A 140 16.89 11.83 8.51
CA THR A 140 16.89 10.86 9.62
C THR A 140 17.27 9.45 9.15
N PHE A 141 16.95 9.08 7.91
CA PHE A 141 17.21 7.74 7.37
C PHE A 141 17.81 7.79 5.95
N PRO A 142 18.98 8.44 5.76
CA PRO A 142 19.56 8.67 4.43
C PRO A 142 19.79 7.38 3.63
N ASN A 143 20.16 6.28 4.30
CA ASN A 143 20.33 4.97 3.66
C ASN A 143 19.01 4.40 3.14
N VAL A 144 17.91 4.62 3.86
CA VAL A 144 16.57 4.16 3.46
C VAL A 144 16.08 4.97 2.26
N TYR A 145 16.25 6.30 2.31
CA TYR A 145 15.94 7.19 1.18
C TYR A 145 16.76 6.85 -0.07
N SER A 146 18.08 6.69 0.07
CA SER A 146 18.99 6.35 -1.04
C SER A 146 18.55 5.05 -1.72
N ARG A 147 18.24 4.02 -0.94
CA ARG A 147 17.78 2.72 -1.45
C ARG A 147 16.44 2.82 -2.18
N LEU A 148 15.49 3.62 -1.67
CA LEU A 148 14.23 3.90 -2.36
C LEU A 148 14.49 4.61 -3.70
N SER A 149 15.30 5.66 -3.66
CA SER A 149 15.66 6.48 -4.82
C SER A 149 16.31 5.67 -5.94
N GLU A 150 17.27 4.81 -5.62
CA GLU A 150 17.96 3.95 -6.59
C GLU A 150 17.01 3.03 -7.39
N HIS A 151 15.91 2.59 -6.75
CA HIS A 151 14.96 1.65 -7.35
C HIS A 151 13.76 2.34 -7.99
N ALA A 152 13.38 3.53 -7.49
CA ALA A 152 12.24 4.28 -7.96
C ALA A 152 12.61 5.23 -9.12
N ILE A 153 13.73 5.93 -9.05
CA ILE A 153 14.16 6.94 -10.04
C ILE A 153 14.88 6.26 -11.21
N PRO A 154 14.73 6.77 -12.46
CA PRO A 154 13.95 7.95 -12.86
C PRO A 154 12.49 7.68 -13.22
N LYS A 155 12.02 6.44 -13.10
CA LYS A 155 10.70 6.02 -13.59
C LYS A 155 9.56 6.63 -12.76
N HIS A 156 9.68 6.50 -11.44
CA HIS A 156 8.68 6.92 -10.47
C HIS A 156 8.96 8.32 -9.94
N GLN A 157 7.92 8.98 -9.47
CA GLN A 157 7.98 10.32 -8.90
C GLN A 157 7.98 10.22 -7.37
N LEU A 158 9.13 10.46 -6.76
CA LEU A 158 9.25 10.49 -5.30
C LEU A 158 8.73 11.83 -4.76
N GLU A 159 7.74 11.79 -3.89
CA GLU A 159 7.08 12.99 -3.36
C GLU A 159 7.26 13.11 -1.83
N PRO A 160 8.01 14.10 -1.32
CA PRO A 160 8.08 14.32 0.12
C PRO A 160 6.77 14.91 0.63
N VAL A 161 6.33 14.45 1.81
CA VAL A 161 5.17 15.02 2.50
C VAL A 161 5.52 15.53 3.90
N SER A 162 4.77 16.51 4.38
CA SER A 162 5.01 17.21 5.65
C SER A 162 4.31 16.62 6.87
N ILE A 163 3.57 15.52 6.72
CA ILE A 163 2.92 14.86 7.86
C ILE A 163 3.98 14.34 8.85
N SER A 164 3.89 14.79 10.10
CA SER A 164 4.83 14.38 11.14
C SER A 164 4.41 13.06 11.79
N HIS A 165 5.36 12.34 12.38
CA HIS A 165 5.05 11.11 13.13
C HIS A 165 4.05 11.35 14.28
N SER A 166 4.08 12.54 14.90
CA SER A 166 3.11 12.92 15.93
C SER A 166 1.70 13.06 15.35
N ASP A 167 1.55 13.64 14.16
CA ASP A 167 0.25 13.73 13.49
C ASP A 167 -0.30 12.34 13.17
N VAL A 168 0.56 11.43 12.69
CA VAL A 168 0.17 10.03 12.43
C VAL A 168 -0.33 9.34 13.70
N LYS A 169 0.32 9.57 14.85
CA LYS A 169 -0.14 9.06 16.14
C LYS A 169 -1.52 9.58 16.51
N GLU A 170 -1.76 10.88 16.38
CA GLU A 170 -3.07 11.46 16.69
C GLU A 170 -4.16 10.92 15.75
N ILE A 171 -3.87 10.76 14.46
CA ILE A 171 -4.81 10.17 13.50
C ILE A 171 -5.15 8.73 13.89
N ILE A 172 -4.16 7.89 14.20
CA ILE A 172 -4.41 6.49 14.57
C ILE A 172 -5.27 6.37 15.84
N LYS A 173 -5.12 7.28 16.81
CA LYS A 173 -5.95 7.28 18.02
C LYS A 173 -7.44 7.47 17.74
N THR A 174 -7.80 8.07 16.60
CA THR A 174 -9.22 8.22 16.21
C THR A 174 -9.86 6.89 15.79
N TYR A 175 -9.05 5.89 15.44
CA TYR A 175 -9.55 4.58 15.04
C TYR A 175 -9.85 3.72 16.29
N PRO A 176 -11.07 3.17 16.44
CA PRO A 176 -11.52 2.57 17.70
C PRO A 176 -10.93 1.19 18.02
N PHE A 177 -10.04 0.66 17.18
CA PHE A 177 -9.43 -0.66 17.37
C PHE A 177 -7.90 -0.58 17.33
N PRO A 178 -7.19 -1.49 18.01
CA PRO A 178 -5.74 -1.55 17.90
C PRO A 178 -5.32 -1.78 16.44
N ILE A 179 -4.35 -0.99 15.97
CA ILE A 179 -3.65 -1.22 14.71
C ILE A 179 -2.22 -1.65 15.03
N ALA A 180 -1.81 -2.77 14.48
CA ALA A 180 -0.46 -3.28 14.64
C ALA A 180 0.02 -3.97 13.35
N THR A 181 1.33 -3.97 13.14
CA THR A 181 1.98 -4.67 12.03
C THR A 181 2.95 -5.72 12.57
N MET A 182 2.68 -7.00 12.31
CA MET A 182 3.44 -8.11 12.90
C MET A 182 3.51 -8.02 14.44
N GLY A 183 2.42 -7.59 15.08
CA GLY A 183 2.35 -7.40 16.54
C GLY A 183 3.00 -6.12 17.06
N ARG A 184 3.54 -5.26 16.19
CA ARG A 184 4.21 -4.00 16.58
C ARG A 184 3.29 -2.79 16.42
N THR A 185 3.27 -1.93 17.42
CA THR A 185 2.48 -0.68 17.44
C THR A 185 3.16 0.45 16.66
N ILE A 186 2.51 1.61 16.57
CA ILE A 186 3.07 2.81 15.92
C ILE A 186 4.37 3.31 16.59
N GLU A 187 4.49 3.17 17.90
CA GLU A 187 5.70 3.51 18.65
C GLU A 187 6.85 2.58 18.28
N GLN A 188 6.53 1.31 18.02
CA GLN A 188 7.50 0.27 17.72
C GLN A 188 7.85 0.20 16.23
N GLU A 189 7.03 0.75 15.34
CA GLU A 189 7.26 0.67 13.89
C GLU A 189 6.93 1.98 13.14
N PRO A 190 7.56 3.11 13.52
CA PRO A 190 7.20 4.44 12.99
C PRO A 190 7.28 4.52 11.47
N LEU A 191 8.36 4.00 10.86
CA LEU A 191 8.53 4.03 9.40
C LEU A 191 7.37 3.36 8.65
N PHE A 192 6.85 2.23 9.16
CA PHE A 192 5.75 1.54 8.49
C PHE A 192 4.49 2.41 8.43
N PHE A 193 4.11 3.01 9.56
CA PHE A 193 2.91 3.83 9.66
C PHE A 193 3.08 5.17 8.94
N ASP A 194 4.26 5.80 9.03
CA ASP A 194 4.52 7.08 8.41
C ASP A 194 4.50 7.01 6.88
N PHE A 195 4.96 5.91 6.27
CA PHE A 195 4.84 5.71 4.82
C PHE A 195 3.38 5.50 4.37
N ILE A 196 2.57 4.77 5.15
CA ILE A 196 1.13 4.62 4.87
C ILE A 196 0.45 5.99 4.94
N ALA A 197 0.70 6.72 6.03
CA ALA A 197 0.16 8.05 6.24
C ALA A 197 0.63 9.03 5.15
N SER A 198 1.85 8.87 4.65
CA SER A 198 2.38 9.71 3.56
C SER A 198 1.57 9.55 2.27
N ALA A 199 1.19 8.33 1.91
CA ALA A 199 0.38 8.08 0.74
C ALA A 199 -1.03 8.68 0.88
N ALA A 200 -1.66 8.48 2.04
CA ALA A 200 -2.98 9.04 2.34
C ALA A 200 -2.96 10.59 2.38
N TYR A 201 -1.94 11.17 3.01
CA TYR A 201 -1.77 12.62 3.08
C TYR A 201 -1.54 13.24 1.70
N TRP A 202 -0.69 12.63 0.88
CA TRP A 202 -0.48 13.11 -0.49
C TRP A 202 -1.78 13.09 -1.29
N PHE A 203 -2.55 11.98 -1.22
CA PHE A 203 -3.85 11.90 -1.88
C PHE A 203 -4.78 13.04 -1.45
N TYR A 204 -4.95 13.25 -0.13
CA TYR A 204 -5.82 14.28 0.43
C TYR A 204 -5.44 15.72 0.05
N GLN A 205 -4.17 15.98 -0.30
CA GLN A 205 -3.72 17.32 -0.71
C GLN A 205 -3.93 17.59 -2.22
N HIS A 206 -4.17 16.56 -3.03
CA HIS A 206 -4.20 16.67 -4.49
C HIS A 206 -5.57 16.36 -5.11
N PHE A 207 -6.53 15.84 -4.34
CA PHE A 207 -7.88 15.49 -4.72
C PHE A 207 -8.87 15.95 -3.66
#